data_AF-A0A7C8DQF1-F1
#
_entry.id   AF-A0A7C8DQF1-F1
#
_cell.length_a   1.000
_cell.length_b   1.000
_cell.length_c   1.000
_cell.angle_alpha   90.00
_cell.angle_beta   90.00
_cell.angle_gamma   90.00
#
_symmetry.space_group_name_H-M   'P 1'
#
loop_
_entity.id
_entity.type
_entity.pdbx_description
1 polymer ?
#
loop_
_entity_poly.entity_id
_entity_poly.type
_entity_poly.pdbx_seq_one_letter_code
_entity_poly.pdbx_strand_id
1 'polypeptide(L)'
;DQCSLSRIWGGIHPHIDDIPGRFIGSTIGVESFNYGAVYFESSLSMIDLELPKLKLVSNPIYPDQSIEIINTTGGETFKLYNINGQQIKINSIKNQYRTSIIHQGLNPGIYILTSKNINWKILVR
;
A
#
# COMPACT_ATOMS: atom_id res chain seq x y z
N ASP A 1 24.49 23.57 20.09
CA ASP A 1 25.10 23.83 21.41
C ASP A 1 24.23 24.50 22.46
N GLN A 2 23.05 25.03 22.13
CA GLN A 2 22.23 25.76 23.11
C GLN A 2 21.31 24.85 23.97
N CYS A 3 21.08 23.60 23.55
CA CYS A 3 20.17 22.68 24.24
C CYS A 3 20.71 22.18 25.60
N SER A 4 22.02 22.07 25.78
CA SER A 4 22.59 21.69 27.09
C SER A 4 22.67 22.89 28.05
N LEU A 5 22.96 24.09 27.52
CA LEU A 5 23.04 25.32 28.30
C LEU A 5 21.70 25.67 28.94
N SER A 6 20.57 25.37 28.29
CA SER A 6 19.25 25.57 28.90
C SER A 6 19.01 24.69 30.13
N ARG A 7 19.58 23.47 30.19
CA ARG A 7 19.49 22.58 31.35
C ARG A 7 20.37 23.06 32.50
N ILE A 8 21.53 23.62 32.18
CA ILE A 8 22.45 24.23 33.14
C ILE A 8 21.82 25.48 33.74
N TRP A 9 21.35 26.42 32.91
CA TRP A 9 20.70 27.65 33.37
C TRP A 9 19.35 27.40 34.04
N GLY A 10 18.66 26.33 33.67
CA GLY A 10 17.46 25.85 34.35
C GLY A 10 17.73 25.17 35.70
N GLY A 11 19.00 24.98 36.09
CA GLY A 11 19.39 24.42 37.39
C GLY A 11 19.15 22.91 37.54
N ILE A 12 18.93 22.18 36.44
CA ILE A 12 18.61 20.75 36.46
C ILE A 12 19.79 19.84 36.11
N HIS A 13 20.88 20.39 35.56
CA HIS A 13 22.14 19.67 35.34
C HIS A 13 23.35 20.53 35.71
N PRO A 14 24.38 19.95 36.35
CA PRO A 14 25.66 20.62 36.56
C PRO A 14 26.46 20.75 35.25
N HIS A 15 27.34 21.75 35.18
CA HIS A 15 28.21 21.98 34.02
C HIS A 15 29.08 20.77 33.63
N ILE A 16 29.41 19.91 34.61
CA ILE A 16 30.24 18.73 34.41
C ILE A 16 29.58 17.65 33.54
N ASP A 17 28.25 17.67 33.42
CA ASP A 17 27.49 16.68 32.64
C ASP A 17 27.46 16.99 31.13
N ASP A 18 27.73 18.25 30.74
CA ASP A 18 27.47 18.73 29.38
C ASP A 18 28.42 18.10 28.34
N ILE A 19 29.72 18.33 28.49
CA ILE A 19 30.73 17.85 27.55
C ILE A 19 30.72 16.32 27.43
N PRO A 20 30.70 15.53 28.52
CA PRO A 20 30.57 14.07 28.43
C PRO A 20 29.28 13.63 27.72
N GLY A 21 28.15 14.26 28.02
CA GLY A 21 26.87 13.95 27.37
C GLY A 21 26.88 14.20 25.86
N ARG A 22 27.58 15.26 25.43
CA ARG A 22 27.77 15.55 23.99
C ARG A 22 28.63 14.51 23.29
N PHE A 23 29.71 14.06 23.93
CA PHE A 23 30.54 13.00 23.35
C PHE A 23 29.73 11.72 23.16
N ILE A 24 28.97 11.30 24.18
CA ILE A 24 28.09 10.14 24.10
C ILE A 24 27.07 10.32 22.96
N GLY A 25 26.41 11.49 22.90
CA GLY A 25 25.45 11.79 21.85
C GLY A 25 26.06 11.76 20.44
N SER A 26 27.31 12.23 20.29
CA SER A 26 28.01 12.23 19.00
C SER A 26 28.34 10.81 18.53
N THR A 27 28.71 9.92 19.45
CA THR A 27 28.98 8.51 19.15
C THR A 27 27.68 7.78 18.79
N ILE A 28 26.70 7.78 19.71
CA ILE A 28 25.45 7.03 19.55
C ILE A 28 24.62 7.56 18.38
N GLY A 29 24.63 8.88 18.14
CA GLY A 29 23.92 9.49 17.04
C GLY A 29 24.42 9.03 15.67
N VAL A 30 25.74 9.00 15.47
CA VAL A 30 26.35 8.51 14.23
C VAL A 30 26.12 7.01 14.07
N GLU A 31 26.31 6.21 15.12
CA GLU A 31 26.07 4.77 15.09
C GLU A 31 24.61 4.43 14.75
N SER A 32 23.65 5.12 15.39
CA SER A 32 22.21 4.91 15.15
C SER A 32 21.80 5.31 13.74
N PHE A 33 22.34 6.43 13.23
CA PHE A 33 22.09 6.86 11.85
C PHE A 33 22.62 5.82 10.85
N ASN A 34 23.87 5.40 11.00
CA ASN A 34 24.49 4.42 10.10
C ASN A 34 23.74 3.08 10.15
N TYR A 35 23.35 2.62 11.33
CA TYR A 35 22.56 1.40 11.50
C TYR A 35 21.21 1.48 10.76
N GLY A 36 20.52 2.62 10.87
CA GLY A 36 19.26 2.87 10.16
C GLY A 36 19.46 2.98 8.64
N ALA A 37 20.51 3.66 8.19
CA ALA A 37 20.81 3.90 6.78
C ALA A 37 20.96 2.59 6.00
N VAL A 38 21.58 1.56 6.59
CA VAL A 38 21.76 0.24 5.97
C VAL A 38 20.43 -0.36 5.47
N TYR A 39 19.32 -0.20 6.21
CA TYR A 39 18.01 -0.71 5.79
C TYR A 39 17.43 -0.01 4.55
N PHE A 40 17.84 1.23 4.30
CA PHE A 40 17.40 2.01 3.15
C PHE A 40 18.38 1.94 1.98
N GLU A 41 19.67 1.72 2.25
CA GLU A 41 20.71 1.59 1.23
C GLU A 41 20.71 0.19 0.58
N SER A 42 20.46 -0.88 1.34
CA SER A 42 20.46 -2.25 0.81
C SER A 42 19.13 -2.69 0.17
N SER A 43 18.06 -1.89 0.26
CA SER A 43 16.75 -2.25 -0.32
C SER A 43 16.53 -1.78 -1.76
N LEU A 44 17.49 -1.08 -2.37
CA LEU A 44 17.40 -0.70 -3.79
C LEU A 44 17.95 -1.76 -4.76
N SER A 45 18.52 -2.87 -4.28
CA SER A 45 18.95 -3.98 -5.14
C SER A 45 17.90 -5.07 -5.21
N MET A 46 16.76 -4.73 -5.79
CA MET A 46 16.04 -5.53 -6.77
C MET A 46 14.88 -4.64 -7.22
N ILE A 47 15.05 -4.05 -8.40
CA ILE A 47 13.90 -3.91 -9.28
C ILE A 47 13.48 -5.35 -9.56
N ASP A 48 12.75 -5.97 -8.62
CA ASP A 48 11.62 -6.74 -9.05
C ASP A 48 10.83 -5.71 -9.86
N LEU A 49 10.96 -5.80 -11.18
CA LEU A 49 9.84 -5.44 -12.03
C LEU A 49 8.72 -6.34 -11.53
N GLU A 50 8.07 -5.93 -10.43
CA GLU A 50 6.76 -6.43 -10.08
C GLU A 50 5.95 -6.06 -11.30
N LEU A 51 5.83 -7.01 -12.23
CA LEU A 51 4.96 -6.90 -13.37
C LEU A 51 3.65 -6.37 -12.81
N PRO A 52 3.16 -5.25 -13.34
CA PRO A 52 2.12 -4.51 -12.66
C PRO A 52 0.95 -5.46 -12.41
N LYS A 53 0.75 -5.83 -11.15
CA LYS A 53 -0.22 -6.87 -10.78
C LYS A 53 -1.62 -6.32 -11.04
N LEU A 54 -2.53 -7.19 -11.51
CA LEU A 54 -3.92 -6.82 -11.69
C LEU A 54 -4.48 -6.27 -10.38
N LYS A 55 -5.05 -5.07 -10.42
CA LYS A 55 -5.53 -4.38 -9.21
C LYS A 55 -6.96 -3.90 -9.39
N LEU A 56 -7.80 -4.21 -8.41
CA LEU A 56 -9.15 -3.66 -8.29
C LEU A 56 -9.08 -2.20 -7.85
N VAL A 57 -9.75 -1.31 -8.58
CA VAL A 57 -9.68 0.15 -8.35
C VAL A 57 -10.60 0.58 -7.20
N SER A 58 -11.81 0.03 -7.13
CA SER A 58 -12.84 0.46 -6.19
C SER A 58 -13.44 -0.72 -5.45
N ASN A 59 -13.51 -0.59 -4.12
CA ASN A 59 -14.22 -1.49 -3.24
C ASN A 59 -14.50 -0.73 -1.93
N PRO A 60 -15.76 -0.45 -1.55
CA PRO A 60 -17.01 -0.91 -2.16
C PRO A 60 -17.37 -0.21 -3.49
N ILE A 61 -18.40 -0.70 -4.18
CA ILE A 61 -19.01 -0.10 -5.38
C ILE A 61 -20.53 0.10 -5.21
N TYR A 62 -21.12 0.96 -6.02
CA TYR A 62 -22.59 1.12 -6.12
C TYR A 62 -23.22 0.12 -7.09
N PRO A 63 -24.56 -0.10 -7.04
CA PRO A 63 -25.26 -1.11 -7.85
C PRO A 63 -25.08 -0.96 -9.36
N ASP A 64 -24.94 0.28 -9.85
CA ASP A 64 -24.82 0.62 -11.27
C ASP A 64 -23.40 1.01 -11.68
N GLN A 65 -22.44 0.93 -10.75
CA GLN A 65 -21.05 1.28 -11.01
C GLN A 65 -20.32 0.09 -11.64
N SER A 66 -19.54 0.34 -12.71
CA SER A 66 -18.69 -0.69 -13.31
C SER A 66 -17.57 -1.12 -12.35
N ILE A 67 -17.18 -2.40 -12.44
CA ILE A 67 -16.01 -2.92 -11.73
C ILE A 67 -14.77 -2.66 -12.58
N GLU A 68 -13.80 -1.95 -12.01
CA GLU A 68 -12.60 -1.49 -12.72
C GLU A 68 -11.35 -2.26 -12.28
N ILE A 69 -10.66 -2.91 -13.23
CA ILE A 69 -9.37 -3.57 -13.02
C ILE A 69 -8.30 -2.84 -13.84
N ILE A 70 -7.20 -2.44 -13.19
CA ILE A 70 -6.03 -1.84 -13.85
C ILE A 70 -4.89 -2.85 -14.00
N ASN A 71 -3.93 -2.49 -14.85
CA ASN A 71 -2.79 -3.31 -15.27
C ASN A 71 -3.16 -4.52 -16.13
N THR A 72 -4.31 -4.47 -16.80
CA THR A 72 -4.77 -5.55 -17.68
C THR A 72 -4.03 -5.52 -19.02
N THR A 73 -3.57 -6.69 -19.49
CA THR A 73 -2.92 -6.86 -20.80
C THR A 73 -3.92 -7.05 -21.94
N GLY A 74 -5.20 -7.30 -21.62
CA GLY A 74 -6.27 -7.56 -22.57
C GLY A 74 -6.47 -9.05 -22.87
N GLY A 75 -5.57 -9.93 -22.42
CA GLY A 75 -5.72 -11.39 -22.51
C GLY A 75 -6.52 -12.00 -21.36
N GLU A 76 -6.89 -11.21 -20.36
CA GLU A 76 -7.61 -11.67 -19.18
C GLU A 76 -9.09 -11.95 -19.50
N THR A 77 -9.60 -13.02 -18.88
CA THR A 77 -11.02 -13.36 -18.84
C THR A 77 -11.51 -13.20 -17.42
N PHE A 78 -12.56 -12.41 -17.23
CA PHE A 78 -13.16 -12.16 -15.93
C PHE A 78 -14.47 -12.92 -15.80
N LYS A 79 -14.73 -13.46 -14.60
CA LYS A 79 -16.01 -14.06 -14.23
C LYS A 79 -16.44 -13.53 -12.87
N LEU A 80 -17.71 -13.18 -12.74
CA LEU A 80 -18.31 -12.64 -11.53
C LEU A 80 -19.28 -13.66 -10.93
N TYR A 81 -19.20 -13.86 -9.62
CA TYR A 81 -20.05 -14.78 -8.86
C TYR A 81 -20.68 -14.06 -7.67
N ASN A 82 -21.91 -14.42 -7.33
CA ASN A 82 -22.50 -14.04 -6.06
C ASN A 82 -22.03 -14.97 -4.92
N ILE A 83 -22.41 -14.68 -3.68
CA ILE A 83 -22.03 -15.49 -2.50
C ILE A 83 -22.57 -16.93 -2.53
N ASN A 84 -23.63 -17.19 -3.31
CA ASN A 84 -24.18 -18.52 -3.52
C ASN A 84 -23.43 -19.30 -4.63
N GLY A 85 -22.39 -18.73 -5.23
CA GLY A 85 -21.61 -19.35 -6.30
C GLY A 85 -22.27 -19.28 -7.69
N GLN A 86 -23.38 -18.55 -7.85
CA GLN A 86 -24.02 -18.36 -9.15
C GLN A 86 -23.25 -17.33 -9.97
N GLN A 87 -22.96 -17.66 -11.23
CA GLN A 87 -22.28 -16.77 -12.15
C GLN A 87 -23.22 -15.66 -12.64
N ILE A 88 -22.81 -14.41 -12.47
CA ILE A 88 -23.51 -13.24 -13.00
C ILE A 88 -22.96 -12.92 -14.40
N LYS A 89 -23.86 -12.66 -15.34
CA LYS A 89 -23.49 -12.27 -16.70
C LYS A 89 -22.85 -10.88 -16.69
N ILE A 90 -21.68 -10.77 -17.29
CA ILE A 90 -20.91 -9.53 -17.39
C ILE A 90 -20.39 -9.32 -18.81
N ASN A 91 -20.16 -8.07 -19.15
CA ASN A 91 -19.47 -7.66 -20.36
C ASN A 91 -18.18 -6.94 -19.96
N SER A 92 -17.07 -7.20 -20.65
CA SER A 92 -15.80 -6.52 -20.39
C SER A 92 -15.44 -5.58 -21.54
N ILE A 93 -15.27 -4.30 -21.25
CA ILE A 93 -14.68 -3.32 -22.17
C ILE A 93 -13.21 -3.17 -21.80
N LYS A 94 -12.33 -3.43 -22.76
CA LYS A 94 -10.88 -3.41 -22.58
C LYS A 94 -10.31 -2.15 -23.19
N ASN A 95 -9.64 -1.36 -22.38
CA ASN A 95 -8.84 -0.19 -22.75
C ASN A 95 -7.37 -0.47 -22.42
N GLN A 96 -6.47 0.38 -22.91
CA GLN A 96 -5.05 0.23 -22.65
C GLN A 96 -4.79 0.21 -21.12
N TYR A 97 -4.29 -0.92 -20.62
CA TYR A 97 -4.01 -1.18 -19.19
C TYR A 97 -5.22 -1.14 -18.24
N ARG A 98 -6.46 -1.12 -18.73
CA ARG A 98 -7.66 -1.07 -17.90
C ARG A 98 -8.78 -1.90 -18.51
N THR A 99 -9.47 -2.69 -17.68
CA THR A 99 -10.69 -3.38 -18.09
C THR A 99 -11.85 -2.94 -17.19
N SER A 100 -12.91 -2.42 -17.83
CA SER A 100 -14.18 -2.08 -17.22
C SER A 100 -15.14 -3.24 -17.37
N ILE A 101 -15.65 -3.76 -16.26
CA ILE A 101 -16.59 -4.86 -16.22
C ILE A 101 -17.98 -4.31 -15.93
N ILE A 102 -18.87 -4.49 -16.89
CA ILE A 102 -20.25 -4.00 -16.89
C ILE A 102 -21.20 -5.15 -16.56
N HIS A 103 -22.17 -4.87 -15.69
CA HIS A 103 -23.24 -5.78 -15.28
C HIS A 103 -24.60 -5.07 -15.33
N GLN A 104 -25.69 -5.83 -15.28
CA GLN A 104 -27.06 -5.31 -15.33
C GLN A 104 -27.59 -4.93 -13.93
N GLY A 105 -26.85 -4.08 -13.21
CA GLY A 105 -27.18 -3.73 -11.82
C GLY A 105 -26.93 -4.88 -10.83
N LEU A 106 -26.14 -4.64 -9.78
CA LEU A 106 -25.92 -5.62 -8.71
C LEU A 106 -26.72 -5.24 -7.47
N ASN A 107 -27.44 -6.20 -6.91
CA ASN A 107 -28.04 -6.01 -5.59
C ASN A 107 -26.95 -5.85 -4.52
N PRO A 108 -27.17 -5.05 -3.45
CA PRO A 108 -26.24 -4.92 -2.35
C PRO A 108 -25.84 -6.27 -1.77
N GLY A 109 -24.55 -6.48 -1.53
CA GLY A 109 -24.03 -7.77 -1.10
C GLY A 109 -22.56 -8.00 -1.47
N ILE A 110 -22.10 -9.24 -1.28
CA ILE A 110 -20.72 -9.65 -1.55
C ILE A 110 -20.68 -10.46 -2.85
N TYR A 111 -19.75 -10.10 -3.72
CA TYR A 111 -19.46 -10.78 -4.96
C TYR A 111 -17.99 -11.16 -5.04
N ILE A 112 -17.69 -12.20 -5.83
CA ILE A 112 -16.34 -12.68 -6.09
C ILE A 112 -16.07 -12.52 -7.57
N LEU A 113 -15.12 -11.65 -7.90
CA LEU A 113 -14.57 -11.54 -9.24
C LEU A 113 -13.34 -12.43 -9.36
N THR A 114 -13.24 -13.21 -10.42
CA THR A 114 -12.14 -14.15 -10.65
C THR A 114 -11.52 -13.93 -12.01
N SER A 115 -10.20 -14.11 -12.11
CA SER A 115 -9.46 -14.19 -13.36
C SER A 115 -8.26 -15.12 -13.21
N LYS A 116 -8.25 -16.24 -13.96
CA LYS A 116 -7.25 -17.32 -13.84
C LYS A 116 -7.06 -17.75 -12.38
N ASN A 117 -5.98 -17.32 -11.73
CA ASN A 117 -5.61 -17.68 -10.35
C ASN A 117 -5.82 -16.53 -9.34
N ILE A 118 -6.38 -15.40 -9.78
CA ILE A 118 -6.58 -14.21 -8.93
C ILE A 118 -8.07 -14.02 -8.67
N ASN A 119 -8.40 -13.76 -7.40
CA ASN A 119 -9.76 -13.52 -6.94
C ASN A 119 -9.84 -12.19 -6.20
N TRP A 120 -10.93 -11.46 -6.40
CA TRP A 120 -11.25 -10.23 -5.67
C TRP A 120 -12.62 -10.37 -5.03
N LYS A 121 -12.70 -10.05 -3.74
CA LYS A 121 -13.96 -9.85 -3.03
C LYS A 121 -14.43 -8.41 -3.26
N ILE A 122 -15.65 -8.25 -3.77
CA ILE A 122 -16.26 -6.95 -4.06
C ILE A 122 -17.49 -6.79 -3.17
N LEU A 123 -17.58 -5.65 -2.48
CA LEU A 123 -18.75 -5.25 -1.73
C LEU A 123 -19.57 -4.28 -2.57
N VAL A 124 -20.84 -4.59 -2.81
CA VAL A 124 -21.83 -3.70 -3.43
C VAL A 124 -22.69 -3.10 -2.33
N ARG A 125 -22.82 -1.77 -2.34
CA ARG A 125 -23.64 -1.00 -1.39
C ARG A 125 -25.00 -0.65 -1.95
#